data_AF-A0A0N5BGN9-F1
#
_entry.id   AF-A0A0N5BGN9-F1
#
_cell.length_a   1.000
_cell.length_b   1.000
_cell.length_c   1.000
_cell.angle_alpha   90.00
_cell.angle_beta   90.00
_cell.angle_gamma   90.00
#
_symmetry.space_group_name_H-M   'P 1'
#
loop_
_entity.id
_entity.type
_entity.pdbx_description
1 polymer ?
#
loop_
_entity_poly.entity_id
_entity_poly.type
_entity_poly.pdbx_seq_one_letter_code
_entity_poly.pdbx_strand_id
1 'polypeptide(L)'
;KLRELRYETLPHLAYSPNLSPTDYHFFKHLNNFLTEKFFRNDEAAKTAFEAFIESRSPDFFVDGINKLVSRWQQCVDCNGSYFE
;
A
#
# COMPACT_ATOMS: atom_id res chain seq x y z
N LYS A 1 3.92 23.66 -3.48
CA LYS A 1 2.78 22.72 -3.71
C LYS A 1 2.20 22.12 -2.42
N LEU A 2 2.82 21.14 -1.73
CA LEU A 2 2.17 20.54 -0.53
C LEU A 2 1.88 21.53 0.61
N ARG A 3 2.83 22.45 0.88
CA ARG A 3 2.64 23.52 1.87
C ARG A 3 1.59 24.55 1.44
N GLU A 4 1.49 24.86 0.15
CA GLU A 4 0.44 25.75 -0.38
C GLU A 4 -0.94 25.13 -0.22
N LEU A 5 -1.05 23.81 -0.42
CA LEU A 5 -2.26 23.03 -0.22
C LEU A 5 -2.54 22.71 1.26
N ARG A 6 -1.66 23.11 2.18
CA ARG A 6 -1.76 22.88 3.63
C ARG A 6 -1.88 21.41 4.06
N TYR A 7 -1.33 20.48 3.28
CA TYR A 7 -1.22 19.09 3.70
C TYR A 7 -0.08 18.91 4.70
N GLU A 8 -0.39 18.25 5.82
CA GLU A 8 0.63 17.76 6.73
C GLU A 8 1.38 16.58 6.09
N THR A 9 2.70 16.58 6.21
CA THR A 9 3.56 15.49 5.74
C THR A 9 4.02 14.66 6.91
N LEU A 10 3.62 13.40 6.95
CA LEU A 10 4.13 12.45 7.94
C LEU A 10 5.60 12.11 7.63
N PRO A 11 6.48 12.04 8.65
CA PRO A 11 7.84 11.56 8.46
C PRO A 11 7.81 10.09 8.01
N HIS A 12 8.61 9.77 7.00
CA HIS A 12 8.77 8.41 6.51
C HIS A 12 10.26 8.05 6.45
N LEU A 13 10.61 6.91 7.05
CA LEU A 13 11.97 6.41 7.08
C LEU A 13 12.40 5.92 5.70
N ALA A 14 13.68 6.10 5.36
CA ALA A 14 14.24 5.52 4.15
C ALA A 14 14.14 3.98 4.19
N TYR A 15 13.97 3.35 3.02
CA TYR A 15 13.91 1.90 2.87
C TYR A 15 12.89 1.19 3.78
N SER A 16 11.75 1.82 4.05
CA SER A 16 10.73 1.27 4.97
C SER A 16 9.41 0.89 4.27
N PRO A 17 9.41 0.01 3.25
CA PRO A 17 8.19 -0.42 2.58
C PRO A 17 7.22 -1.12 3.54
N ASN A 18 7.74 -1.78 4.59
CA ASN A 18 6.95 -2.41 5.63
C ASN A 18 6.14 -1.39 6.47
N LEU A 19 6.40 -0.08 6.32
CA LEU A 19 5.68 1.01 6.96
C LEU A 19 4.82 1.82 5.98
N SER A 20 4.76 1.41 4.72
CA SER A 20 3.96 2.05 3.67
C SER A 20 2.73 1.20 3.38
N PRO A 21 1.50 1.68 3.68
CA PRO A 21 0.27 0.93 3.42
C PRO A 21 0.10 0.57 1.94
N THR A 22 0.60 1.42 1.05
CA THR A 22 0.60 1.15 -0.38
C THR A 22 1.43 -0.08 -0.71
N ASP A 23 2.60 -0.25 -0.08
CA ASP A 23 3.51 -1.36 -0.37
C ASP A 23 3.07 -2.65 0.33
N TYR A 24 2.93 -2.64 1.66
CA TYR A 24 2.67 -3.87 2.41
C TYR A 24 1.25 -4.42 2.26
N HIS A 25 0.30 -3.57 1.85
CA HIS A 25 -1.12 -3.95 1.75
C HIS A 25 -1.63 -3.84 0.33
N PHE A 26 -1.72 -2.63 -0.23
CA PHE A 26 -2.37 -2.42 -1.52
C PHE A 26 -1.65 -3.17 -2.66
N PHE A 27 -0.35 -2.95 -2.84
CA PHE A 27 0.44 -3.61 -3.88
C PHE A 27 0.63 -5.10 -3.63
N LYS A 28 0.73 -5.53 -2.37
CA LYS A 28 0.71 -6.96 -2.04
C LYS A 28 -0.53 -7.66 -2.63
N HIS A 29 -1.71 -7.08 -2.43
CA HIS A 29 -2.95 -7.67 -2.95
C HIS A 29 -3.12 -7.45 -4.45
N LEU A 30 -2.68 -6.31 -4.98
CA LEU A 30 -2.69 -6.05 -6.43
C LEU A 30 -1.79 -7.06 -7.16
N ASN A 31 -0.57 -7.29 -6.69
CA ASN A 31 0.36 -8.25 -7.28
C ASN A 31 -0.24 -9.66 -7.28
N ASN A 32 -0.90 -10.06 -6.19
CA ASN A 32 -1.62 -11.33 -6.14
C ASN A 32 -2.75 -11.39 -7.17
N PHE A 33 -3.52 -10.30 -7.35
CA PHE A 33 -4.60 -10.23 -8.34
C PHE A 33 -4.07 -10.24 -9.79
N LEU A 34 -2.90 -9.67 -10.02
CA LEU A 34 -2.23 -9.59 -11.32
C LEU A 34 -1.40 -10.83 -11.63
N THR A 35 -1.16 -11.71 -10.65
CA THR A 35 -0.38 -12.93 -10.83
C THR A 35 -0.97 -13.75 -11.98
N GLU A 36 -0.11 -14.21 -12.89
CA GLU A 36 -0.46 -14.98 -14.10
C GLU A 36 -1.31 -14.24 -15.15
N LYS A 37 -1.54 -12.93 -15.01
CA LYS A 37 -2.22 -12.13 -16.04
C LYS A 37 -1.24 -11.61 -17.09
N PHE A 38 -1.60 -11.75 -18.36
CA PHE A 38 -0.87 -11.19 -19.50
C PHE A 38 -1.72 -10.11 -20.17
N PHE A 39 -1.18 -8.90 -20.29
CA PHE A 39 -1.84 -7.78 -20.94
C PHE A 39 -1.23 -7.52 -22.32
N ARG A 40 -2.08 -7.40 -23.35
CA ARG A 40 -1.64 -7.16 -24.74
C ARG A 40 -1.46 -5.67 -25.06
N ASN A 41 -2.00 -4.79 -24.22
CA ASN A 41 -1.93 -3.34 -24.35
C ASN A 41 -2.23 -2.67 -23.00
N ASP A 42 -2.00 -1.37 -22.94
CA ASP A 42 -2.19 -0.56 -21.73
C ASP A 42 -3.66 -0.50 -21.30
N GLU A 43 -4.60 -0.54 -22.24
CA GLU A 43 -6.03 -0.47 -21.92
C GLU A 43 -6.48 -1.69 -21.14
N ALA A 44 -6.03 -2.88 -21.53
CA ALA A 44 -6.29 -4.12 -20.79
C ALA A 44 -5.69 -4.08 -19.37
N ALA A 45 -4.53 -3.45 -19.20
CA ALA A 45 -3.91 -3.28 -17.88
C ALA A 45 -4.71 -2.29 -17.00
N LYS A 46 -5.20 -1.18 -17.57
CA LYS A 46 -6.05 -0.20 -16.87
C LYS A 46 -7.37 -0.81 -16.42
N THR A 47 -8.07 -1.51 -17.33
CA THR A 47 -9.34 -2.18 -16.99
C THR A 47 -9.13 -3.22 -15.88
N ALA A 48 -8.00 -3.96 -15.89
CA ALA A 48 -7.69 -4.89 -14.81
C ALA A 48 -7.43 -4.18 -13.48
N PHE A 49 -6.75 -3.03 -13.49
CA PHE A 49 -6.54 -2.22 -12.30
C PHE A 49 -7.86 -1.66 -11.75
N GLU A 50 -8.72 -1.13 -12.61
CA GLU A 50 -10.06 -0.64 -12.23
C GLU A 50 -10.90 -1.76 -11.60
N ALA A 51 -10.95 -2.94 -12.26
CA ALA A 51 -11.63 -4.10 -11.72
C ALA A 51 -11.05 -4.55 -10.36
N PHE A 52 -9.74 -4.41 -10.14
CA PHE A 52 -9.14 -4.66 -8.84
C PHE A 52 -9.69 -3.70 -7.79
N ILE A 53 -9.69 -2.39 -8.05
CA ILE A 53 -10.22 -1.37 -7.14
C ILE A 53 -11.70 -1.62 -6.82
N GLU A 54 -12.52 -1.84 -7.85
CA GLU A 54 -13.97 -2.07 -7.71
C GLU A 54 -14.28 -3.35 -6.92
N SER A 55 -13.39 -4.35 -6.95
CA SER A 55 -13.54 -5.58 -6.19
C SER A 55 -13.18 -5.45 -4.70
N ARG A 56 -12.62 -4.32 -4.25
CA ARG A 56 -12.25 -4.11 -2.83
C ARG A 56 -13.39 -3.41 -2.08
N SER A 57 -13.72 -3.91 -0.90
CA SER A 57 -14.62 -3.21 0.02
C SER A 57 -13.94 -1.96 0.60
N PRO A 58 -14.72 -0.98 1.12
CA PRO A 58 -14.15 0.12 1.90
C PRO A 58 -13.27 -0.38 3.06
N ASP A 59 -13.70 -1.46 3.73
CA ASP A 59 -12.96 -2.07 4.85
C ASP A 59 -11.57 -2.54 4.45
N PHE A 60 -11.37 -2.99 3.20
CA PHE A 60 -10.03 -3.35 2.72
C PHE A 60 -9.04 -2.19 2.87
N PHE A 61 -9.44 -0.97 2.55
CA PHE A 61 -8.57 0.20 2.68
C PHE A 61 -8.39 0.61 4.14
N VAL A 62 -9.47 0.54 4.93
CA VAL A 62 -9.45 0.83 6.37
C VAL A 62 -8.49 -0.10 7.09
N ASP A 63 -8.55 -1.41 6.82
CA ASP A 63 -7.66 -2.41 7.39
C ASP A 63 -6.19 -2.15 7.05
N GLY A 64 -5.93 -1.76 5.79
CA GLY A 64 -4.60 -1.38 5.33
C GLY A 64 -4.01 -0.24 6.16
N ILE A 65 -4.78 0.83 6.39
CA ILE A 65 -4.36 1.98 7.19
C ILE A 65 -4.25 1.63 8.68
N ASN A 66 -5.24 0.94 9.25
CA ASN A 66 -5.26 0.60 10.68
C ASN A 66 -4.08 -0.30 11.08
N LYS A 67 -3.56 -1.11 10.15
CA LYS A 67 -2.37 -1.94 10.37
C LYS A 67 -1.07 -1.14 10.57
N LEU A 68 -1.06 0.16 10.28
CA LEU A 68 0.08 1.03 10.60
C LEU A 68 0.43 1.00 12.08
N VAL A 69 -0.57 1.01 12.96
CA VAL A 69 -0.35 1.07 14.42
C VAL A 69 0.47 -0.12 14.89
N SER A 70 0.06 -1.33 14.51
CA SER A 70 0.80 -2.55 14.88
C SER A 70 2.18 -2.61 14.22
N ARG A 71 2.31 -2.15 12.97
CA ARG A 71 3.59 -2.17 12.25
C ARG A 71 4.59 -1.15 12.82
N TRP A 72 4.14 0.01 13.28
CA TRP A 72 4.99 0.95 14.01
C TRP A 72 5.47 0.34 15.33
N GLN A 73 4.61 -0.38 16.05
CA GLN A 73 5.02 -1.09 17.24
C GLN A 73 6.09 -2.15 16.94
N GLN A 74 5.88 -2.99 15.90
CA GLN A 74 6.89 -3.96 15.48
C GLN A 74 8.23 -3.31 15.09
N CYS A 75 8.20 -2.15 14.43
CA CYS A 75 9.41 -1.40 14.10
C CYS A 75 10.20 -1.00 15.35
N VAL A 76 9.50 -0.53 16.38
CA VAL A 76 10.11 -0.19 17.68
C VAL A 76 10.64 -1.44 18.35
N ASP A 77 9.86 -2.51 18.41
CA ASP A 77 10.24 -3.78 19.04
C ASP A 77 11.47 -4.43 18.37
N CYS A 78 11.62 -4.22 17.06
CA CYS A 78 12.76 -4.69 16.27
C CYS A 78 13.94 -3.69 16.21
N ASN A 79 13.91 -2.61 17.01
CA ASN A 79 14.92 -1.54 17.00
C ASN A 79 15.21 -1.00 15.58
N GLY A 80 14.17 -0.85 14.76
CA GLY A 80 14.27 -0.38 13.37
C GLY A 80 14.73 -1.42 12.35
N SER A 81 14.95 -2.67 12.76
CA SER A 81 15.21 -3.78 11.83
C SER A 81 13.92 -4.15 11.07
N TYR A 82 14.08 -4.78 9.90
CA TYR A 82 12.95 -5.32 9.15
C TYR A 82 12.21 -6.42 9.92
N PHE A 83 10.89 -6.50 9.71
CA PHE A 83 9.97 -7.46 10.31
C PHE A 83 8.90 -7.87 9.30
N GLU A 84 8.20 -8.97 9.56
CA GLU A 84 7.06 -9.44 8.75
C GLU A 84 5.73 -8.75 9.13
#